data_AF-A0A9E2G5S1-F1
#
_entry.id   AF-A0A9E2G5S1-F1
#
_cell.length_a   1.000
_cell.length_b   1.000
_cell.length_c   1.000
_cell.angle_alpha   90.00
_cell.angle_beta   90.00
_cell.angle_gamma   90.00
#
_symmetry.space_group_name_H-M   'P 1'
#
loop_
_entity.id
_entity.type
_entity.pdbx_description
1 polymer ?
#
loop_
_entity_poly.entity_id
_entity_poly.type
_entity_poly.pdbx_seq_one_letter_code
_entity_poly.pdbx_strand_id
1 'polypeptide(L)'
;GTANATAGEGCDDAGESASCNADCTVSSCGDGTTNATAGEACDGGGETASCNADCTVSSCGDGTTNATAGEACDDAGESAACNANCTISECGDGIHNVTAGEQCDDGDDIDGNDCSNACTNNIVCLDPLTTPLAGGNGWAGSMFDVVAQRNVTITGFAGSFYAGAQTVEIWYRTGTYVGNTSGMTGWTQLGTASITGQGTGVATPIPINLSVQVNAGQRVAFWVTCQGTYGSGNIYTSGPTAGTLLASNADLQIYSGVGTYYPLSSGIFADRSFNGIVQYDCR
;
A
#
# COMPACT_ATOMS: atom_id res chain seq x y z
N GLY A 1 25.96 34.45 49.46
CA GLY A 1 26.47 34.94 50.75
C GLY A 1 27.23 33.86 51.49
N THR A 2 26.68 33.28 52.55
CA THR A 2 27.33 32.24 53.39
C THR A 2 26.27 31.29 53.95
N ALA A 3 26.23 30.06 53.42
CA ALA A 3 25.16 29.11 53.69
C ALA A 3 24.95 28.82 55.20
N ASN A 4 23.71 28.97 55.65
CA ASN A 4 23.29 28.72 57.02
C ASN A 4 22.72 27.29 57.17
N ALA A 5 23.62 26.32 57.33
CA ALA A 5 23.25 24.91 57.54
C ALA A 5 22.29 24.70 58.74
N THR A 6 22.31 25.57 59.76
CA THR A 6 21.37 25.53 60.89
C THR A 6 19.94 25.93 60.53
N ALA A 7 19.73 26.63 59.41
CA ALA A 7 18.41 26.93 58.84
C ALA A 7 17.98 25.95 57.74
N GLY A 8 18.86 25.01 57.35
CA GLY A 8 18.62 24.06 56.27
C GLY A 8 19.15 24.48 54.89
N GLU A 9 19.85 25.62 54.79
CA GLU A 9 20.47 26.07 53.54
C GLU A 9 21.64 25.17 53.15
N GLY A 10 21.63 24.65 51.92
CA GLY A 10 22.73 23.90 51.33
C GLY A 10 23.79 24.78 50.65
N CYS A 11 23.36 25.97 50.21
CA CYS A 11 24.17 26.97 49.52
C CYS A 11 23.59 28.38 49.79
N ASP A 12 24.33 29.42 49.42
CA ASP A 12 23.82 30.79 49.35
C ASP A 12 24.69 31.54 48.33
N ASP A 13 24.17 31.73 47.12
CA ASP A 13 24.79 32.52 46.04
C ASP A 13 24.03 33.82 45.72
N ALA A 14 23.10 34.23 46.59
CA ALA A 14 22.21 35.40 46.42
C ALA A 14 21.32 35.37 45.16
N GLY A 15 20.91 34.17 44.73
CA GLY A 15 20.06 33.91 43.58
C GLY A 15 20.26 32.48 43.07
N GLU A 16 19.68 32.15 41.92
CA GLU A 16 20.05 30.93 41.19
C GLU A 16 21.46 31.07 40.62
N SER A 17 22.21 29.97 40.65
CA SER A 17 23.59 29.86 40.18
C SER A 17 23.84 28.44 39.66
N ALA A 18 25.03 28.18 39.10
CA ALA A 18 25.45 26.83 38.70
C ALA A 18 25.68 25.85 39.88
N SER A 19 25.48 26.30 41.13
CA SER A 19 25.63 25.49 42.35
C SER A 19 24.51 25.70 43.38
N CYS A 20 23.50 26.52 43.09
CA CYS A 20 22.51 26.95 44.07
C CYS A 20 21.16 27.31 43.45
N ASN A 21 20.08 26.82 44.07
CA ASN A 21 18.70 27.17 43.72
C ASN A 21 18.30 28.48 44.41
N ALA A 22 17.26 29.12 43.86
CA ALA A 22 16.75 30.40 44.38
C ALA A 22 16.13 30.29 45.80
N ASP A 23 15.89 29.08 46.30
CA ASP A 23 15.42 28.76 47.66
C ASP A 23 16.54 28.20 48.57
N CYS A 24 17.80 28.31 48.15
CA CYS A 24 19.01 27.91 48.89
C CYS A 24 19.23 26.39 49.04
N THR A 25 18.56 25.54 48.24
CA THR A 25 19.01 24.15 48.04
C THR A 25 20.13 24.08 47.00
N VAL A 26 20.97 23.04 47.07
CA VAL A 26 22.03 22.83 46.06
C VAL A 26 21.37 22.44 44.74
N SER A 27 21.73 23.13 43.65
CA SER A 27 21.26 22.81 42.29
C SER A 27 21.74 21.43 41.86
N SER A 28 20.82 20.56 41.45
CA SER A 28 21.17 19.24 40.92
C SER A 28 20.05 18.72 40.02
N CYS A 29 20.41 18.37 38.79
CA CYS A 29 19.52 17.65 37.90
C CYS A 29 18.78 16.50 38.60
N GLY A 30 17.46 16.51 38.46
CA GLY A 30 16.53 15.59 39.11
C GLY A 30 15.98 16.09 40.45
N ASP A 31 16.25 17.35 40.86
CA ASP A 31 15.66 17.95 42.06
C ASP A 31 14.25 18.53 41.83
N GLY A 32 13.85 18.66 40.55
CA GLY A 32 12.57 19.22 40.11
C GLY A 32 12.60 20.73 39.83
N THR A 33 13.78 21.35 39.84
CA THR A 33 14.01 22.78 39.57
C THR A 33 14.96 22.93 38.39
N THR A 34 14.51 23.49 37.27
CA THR A 34 15.40 23.67 36.10
C THR A 34 16.44 24.78 36.34
N ASN A 35 17.71 24.41 36.51
CA ASN A 35 18.84 25.31 36.70
C ASN A 35 19.52 25.66 35.37
N ALA A 36 18.96 26.65 34.67
CA ALA A 36 19.52 27.12 33.40
C ALA A 36 20.98 27.65 33.52
N THR A 37 21.40 28.16 34.70
CA THR A 37 22.79 28.59 34.92
C THR A 37 23.73 27.40 35.20
N ALA A 38 23.21 26.26 35.66
CA ALA A 38 23.94 24.99 35.73
C ALA A 38 24.04 24.27 34.37
N GLY A 39 23.22 24.69 33.38
CA GLY A 39 23.21 24.14 32.02
C GLY A 39 22.04 23.20 31.72
N GLU A 40 21.08 23.09 32.63
CA GLU A 40 19.90 22.24 32.47
C GLU A 40 18.90 22.85 31.47
N ALA A 41 18.38 22.03 30.57
CA ALA A 41 17.35 22.44 29.62
C ALA A 41 15.92 22.18 30.14
N CYS A 42 15.80 21.27 31.11
CA CYS A 42 14.58 20.85 31.78
C CYS A 42 14.93 20.19 33.12
N ASP A 43 14.00 20.08 34.05
CA ASP A 43 14.09 19.14 35.17
C ASP A 43 12.68 18.61 35.48
N GLY A 44 12.48 17.31 35.28
CA GLY A 44 11.23 16.60 35.56
C GLY A 44 11.23 15.80 36.87
N GLY A 45 12.29 15.88 37.68
CA GLY A 45 12.60 14.96 38.77
C GLY A 45 13.17 13.61 38.30
N GLY A 46 13.67 13.56 37.05
CA GLY A 46 14.10 12.34 36.36
C GLY A 46 13.67 12.32 34.88
N GLU A 47 13.71 11.13 34.26
CA GLU A 47 13.22 10.95 32.88
C GLU A 47 11.72 11.19 32.77
N THR A 48 11.32 11.89 31.71
CA THR A 48 9.93 12.20 31.35
C THR A 48 9.81 12.29 29.82
N ALA A 49 8.58 12.40 29.31
CA ALA A 49 8.31 12.58 27.88
C ALA A 49 8.88 13.88 27.24
N SER A 50 9.53 14.74 28.02
CA SER A 50 10.15 15.99 27.56
C SER A 50 11.52 16.27 28.21
N CYS A 51 12.10 15.31 28.95
CA CYS A 51 13.34 15.52 29.69
C CYS A 51 14.09 14.21 29.94
N ASN A 52 15.40 14.22 29.68
CA ASN A 52 16.32 13.14 30.00
C ASN A 52 16.69 13.14 31.48
N ALA A 53 17.14 11.99 31.99
CA ALA A 53 17.62 11.86 33.37
C ALA A 53 18.92 12.64 33.66
N ASP A 54 19.54 13.24 32.65
CA ASP A 54 20.68 14.16 32.74
C ASP A 54 20.30 15.63 32.46
N CYS A 55 19.00 15.93 32.41
CA CYS A 55 18.42 17.27 32.23
C CYS A 55 18.70 17.92 30.86
N THR A 56 19.06 17.09 29.87
CA THR A 56 18.92 17.44 28.44
C THR A 56 17.48 17.20 27.96
N VAL A 57 17.09 17.81 26.83
CA VAL A 57 15.74 17.60 26.26
C VAL A 57 15.68 16.24 25.58
N SER A 58 14.74 15.40 26.00
CA SER A 58 14.45 14.11 25.35
C SER A 58 14.10 14.30 23.88
N SER A 59 14.86 13.66 22.98
CA SER A 59 14.59 13.69 21.56
C SER A 59 15.24 12.51 20.85
N CYS A 60 14.42 11.65 20.26
CA CYS A 60 14.86 10.63 19.31
C CYS A 60 16.04 11.06 18.42
N GLY A 61 17.13 10.29 18.53
CA GLY A 61 18.42 10.55 17.92
C GLY A 61 19.42 11.28 18.84
N ASP A 62 19.11 11.49 20.13
CA ASP A 62 20.04 12.06 21.12
C ASP A 62 20.97 11.00 21.76
N GLY A 63 20.65 9.71 21.59
CA GLY A 63 21.39 8.57 22.14
C GLY A 63 20.87 8.11 23.51
N THR A 64 19.73 8.61 23.97
CA THR A 64 19.06 8.25 25.22
C THR A 64 17.66 7.73 24.94
N THR A 65 17.40 6.43 25.14
CA THR A 65 16.07 5.87 24.88
C THR A 65 15.02 6.40 25.87
N ASN A 66 14.13 7.29 25.41
CA ASN A 66 13.06 7.88 26.20
C ASN A 66 11.77 7.05 26.14
N ALA A 67 11.72 6.00 26.95
CA ALA A 67 10.54 5.14 27.08
C ALA A 67 9.26 5.91 27.49
N THR A 68 9.38 7.02 28.26
CA THR A 68 8.22 7.86 28.62
C THR A 68 7.80 8.80 27.48
N ALA A 69 8.71 9.13 26.55
CA ALA A 69 8.37 9.82 25.29
C ALA A 69 7.77 8.88 24.23
N GLY A 70 7.93 7.56 24.39
CA GLY A 70 7.39 6.52 23.51
C GLY A 70 8.42 5.85 22.61
N GLU A 71 9.72 6.08 22.86
CA GLU A 71 10.81 5.49 22.09
C GLU A 71 11.06 4.03 22.50
N ALA A 72 11.32 3.17 21.51
CA ALA A 72 11.66 1.77 21.71
C ALA A 72 13.18 1.53 21.75
N CYS A 73 13.95 2.44 21.15
CA CYS A 73 15.40 2.45 21.04
C CYS A 73 15.89 3.88 20.76
N ASP A 74 17.16 4.18 21.04
CA ASP A 74 17.85 5.34 20.47
C ASP A 74 19.34 5.03 20.35
N ASP A 75 19.83 4.81 19.12
CA ASP A 75 21.24 4.57 18.81
C ASP A 75 21.93 5.83 18.24
N ALA A 76 21.43 7.02 18.59
CA ALA A 76 21.80 8.33 18.02
C ALA A 76 21.54 8.45 16.51
N GLY A 77 20.45 7.80 16.04
CA GLY A 77 20.03 7.75 14.64
C GLY A 77 19.64 6.34 14.18
N GLU A 78 19.58 6.15 12.87
CA GLU A 78 19.33 4.83 12.27
C GLU A 78 20.48 3.85 12.56
N SER A 79 20.12 2.64 12.96
CA SER A 79 21.03 1.54 13.26
C SER A 79 20.46 0.20 12.76
N ALA A 80 21.23 -0.87 12.87
CA ALA A 80 20.76 -2.22 12.55
C ALA A 80 19.71 -2.79 13.55
N ALA A 81 19.33 -2.03 14.58
CA ALA A 81 18.28 -2.40 15.53
C ALA A 81 17.25 -1.27 15.74
N CYS A 82 17.51 -0.06 15.24
CA CYS A 82 16.71 1.13 15.51
C CYS A 82 16.46 1.94 14.23
N ASN A 83 15.21 2.30 13.98
CA ASN A 83 14.83 3.16 12.88
C ASN A 83 15.09 4.64 13.23
N ALA A 84 15.19 5.50 12.20
CA ALA A 84 15.45 6.92 12.36
C ALA A 84 14.37 7.72 13.13
N ASN A 85 13.26 7.08 13.50
CA ASN A 85 12.16 7.59 14.31
C ASN A 85 12.02 6.87 15.67
N CYS A 86 13.04 6.11 16.09
CA CYS A 86 13.12 5.42 17.38
C CYS A 86 12.08 4.32 17.63
N THR A 87 11.55 3.73 16.55
CA THR A 87 10.97 2.37 16.58
C THR A 87 12.06 1.33 16.35
N ILE A 88 11.83 0.09 16.82
CA ILE A 88 12.70 -1.05 16.46
C ILE A 88 12.69 -1.23 14.94
N SER A 89 13.83 -1.59 14.37
CA SER A 89 13.94 -1.98 12.96
C SER A 89 13.42 -3.39 12.75
N GLU A 90 12.30 -3.52 12.03
CA GLU A 90 11.71 -4.80 11.64
C GLU A 90 11.23 -4.73 10.18
N CYS A 91 11.64 -5.69 9.35
CA CYS A 91 11.20 -5.76 7.96
C CYS A 91 9.67 -5.89 7.86
N GLY A 92 9.03 -4.99 7.12
CA GLY A 92 7.57 -4.86 7.02
C GLY A 92 6.96 -3.79 7.96
N ASP A 93 7.77 -3.01 8.68
CA ASP A 93 7.30 -1.98 9.63
C ASP A 93 6.85 -0.66 8.98
N GLY A 94 7.12 -0.48 7.68
CA GLY A 94 6.81 0.72 6.90
C GLY A 94 7.97 1.71 6.78
N ILE A 95 9.16 1.39 7.30
CA ILE A 95 10.30 2.30 7.41
C ILE A 95 11.56 1.61 6.88
N HIS A 96 11.91 1.92 5.64
CA HIS A 96 13.12 1.38 5.00
C HIS A 96 14.42 1.76 5.76
N ASN A 97 15.00 0.80 6.47
CA ASN A 97 16.23 0.91 7.26
C ASN A 97 17.43 0.35 6.50
N VAL A 98 18.19 1.24 5.84
CA VAL A 98 19.37 0.85 5.05
C VAL A 98 20.52 0.32 5.91
N THR A 99 20.57 0.69 7.19
CA THR A 99 21.62 0.28 8.13
C THR A 99 21.40 -1.15 8.68
N ALA A 100 20.15 -1.59 8.81
CA ALA A 100 19.77 -2.98 9.03
C ALA A 100 20.03 -3.89 7.81
N GLY A 101 20.23 -3.29 6.64
CA GLY A 101 20.56 -3.99 5.39
C GLY A 101 19.38 -4.23 4.47
N GLU A 102 18.25 -3.58 4.74
CA GLU A 102 17.05 -3.64 3.93
C GLU A 102 17.27 -2.99 2.54
N GLN A 103 16.68 -3.59 1.51
CA GLN A 103 16.75 -3.11 0.13
C GLN A 103 15.46 -2.42 -0.33
N CYS A 104 14.38 -2.65 0.42
CA CYS A 104 13.03 -2.14 0.28
C CYS A 104 12.33 -2.35 1.63
N ASP A 105 11.20 -1.67 1.82
CA ASP A 105 10.16 -2.00 2.81
C ASP A 105 8.81 -1.57 2.19
N ASP A 106 7.80 -2.43 2.24
CA ASP A 106 6.45 -2.19 1.71
C ASP A 106 5.37 -2.03 2.81
N GLY A 107 5.77 -2.14 4.09
CA GLY A 107 4.88 -1.94 5.24
C GLY A 107 3.85 -3.03 5.48
N ASP A 108 4.03 -4.24 4.94
CA ASP A 108 3.22 -5.40 5.30
C ASP A 108 3.97 -6.75 5.33
N ASP A 109 3.33 -7.76 5.93
CA ASP A 109 3.85 -9.12 6.09
C ASP A 109 3.61 -10.03 4.86
N ILE A 110 3.33 -9.47 3.67
CA ILE A 110 2.92 -10.27 2.50
C ILE A 110 4.11 -10.47 1.55
N ASP A 111 4.54 -11.73 1.40
CA ASP A 111 5.79 -12.03 0.70
C ASP A 111 5.71 -11.74 -0.81
N GLY A 112 6.43 -10.68 -1.21
CA GLY A 112 6.80 -10.40 -2.58
C GLY A 112 6.18 -9.13 -3.19
N ASN A 113 5.31 -8.38 -2.49
CA ASN A 113 4.54 -7.24 -3.04
C ASN A 113 5.17 -5.86 -2.93
N ASP A 114 6.08 -5.60 -3.87
CA ASP A 114 6.96 -4.44 -3.96
C ASP A 114 8.19 -4.59 -3.03
N CYS A 115 8.08 -5.31 -1.91
CA CYS A 115 9.21 -5.91 -1.19
C CYS A 115 9.02 -7.42 -0.92
N SER A 116 9.89 -8.03 -0.14
CA SER A 116 9.76 -9.42 0.35
C SER A 116 9.91 -9.43 1.86
N ASN A 117 9.41 -10.45 2.58
CA ASN A 117 9.53 -10.54 4.05
C ASN A 117 10.97 -10.76 4.56
N ALA A 118 11.97 -10.68 3.66
CA ALA A 118 13.39 -10.66 3.96
C ALA A 118 14.04 -9.32 3.57
N CYS A 119 13.23 -8.30 3.26
CA CYS A 119 13.58 -6.97 2.79
C CYS A 119 14.60 -6.96 1.62
N THR A 120 14.38 -7.89 0.67
CA THR A 120 15.16 -7.96 -0.57
C THR A 120 14.31 -7.63 -1.80
N ASN A 121 14.92 -7.01 -2.81
CA ASN A 121 14.27 -6.64 -4.08
C ASN A 121 14.02 -7.85 -5.02
N ASN A 122 13.77 -9.06 -4.47
CA ASN A 122 13.50 -10.27 -5.24
C ASN A 122 12.02 -10.35 -5.64
N ILE A 123 11.55 -9.35 -6.39
CA ILE A 123 10.15 -9.26 -6.85
C ILE A 123 9.88 -10.35 -7.90
N VAL A 124 9.30 -11.47 -7.47
CA VAL A 124 8.81 -12.52 -8.37
C VAL A 124 7.41 -12.15 -8.83
N CYS A 125 7.31 -11.43 -9.95
CA CYS A 125 6.01 -11.15 -10.56
C CYS A 125 5.34 -12.47 -10.98
N LEU A 126 4.11 -12.71 -10.50
CA LEU A 126 3.32 -13.93 -10.71
C LEU A 126 2.44 -13.82 -11.97
N ASP A 127 2.93 -13.08 -12.97
CA ASP A 127 2.22 -12.81 -14.21
C ASP A 127 2.20 -14.05 -15.14
N PRO A 128 1.09 -14.27 -15.90
CA PRO A 128 -0.17 -13.54 -15.89
C PRO A 128 -1.26 -14.21 -15.04
N LEU A 129 -2.22 -13.43 -14.52
CA LEU A 129 -3.31 -13.97 -13.71
C LEU A 129 -4.47 -14.49 -14.58
N THR A 130 -4.81 -15.76 -14.40
CA THR A 130 -5.84 -16.47 -15.18
C THR A 130 -7.11 -16.71 -14.36
N THR A 131 -8.25 -16.36 -14.92
CA THR A 131 -9.59 -16.65 -14.36
C THR A 131 -10.00 -18.11 -14.61
N PRO A 132 -11.07 -18.66 -14.00
CA PRO A 132 -11.41 -20.09 -14.10
C PRO A 132 -11.74 -20.66 -15.49
N LEU A 133 -11.90 -19.83 -16.53
CA LEU A 133 -12.19 -20.22 -17.93
C LEU A 133 -13.42 -21.14 -18.18
N ALA A 134 -14.26 -21.38 -17.16
CA ALA A 134 -15.30 -22.42 -17.19
C ALA A 134 -16.38 -22.24 -18.30
N GLY A 135 -16.72 -21.00 -18.64
CA GLY A 135 -17.62 -20.67 -19.75
C GLY A 135 -19.07 -21.09 -19.55
N GLY A 136 -19.68 -21.64 -20.60
CA GLY A 136 -21.08 -22.11 -20.61
C GLY A 136 -22.13 -21.04 -20.97
N ASN A 137 -21.75 -19.77 -21.09
CA ASN A 137 -22.61 -18.69 -21.58
C ASN A 137 -21.75 -17.63 -22.30
N GLY A 138 -22.34 -16.67 -23.00
CA GLY A 138 -21.58 -15.64 -23.70
C GLY A 138 -22.46 -14.63 -24.42
N TRP A 139 -21.90 -13.44 -24.67
CA TRP A 139 -22.52 -12.39 -25.46
C TRP A 139 -21.45 -11.47 -26.08
N ALA A 140 -21.76 -10.20 -26.33
CA ALA A 140 -20.80 -9.29 -26.93
C ALA A 140 -19.57 -9.05 -26.02
N GLY A 141 -19.76 -8.77 -24.73
CA GLY A 141 -18.63 -8.49 -23.84
C GLY A 141 -18.86 -8.77 -22.35
N SER A 142 -17.80 -8.58 -21.57
CA SER A 142 -17.80 -8.68 -20.10
C SER A 142 -17.18 -7.43 -19.48
N MET A 143 -17.84 -6.90 -18.44
CA MET A 143 -17.29 -5.89 -17.52
C MET A 143 -16.88 -6.56 -16.22
N PHE A 144 -15.70 -6.18 -15.71
CA PHE A 144 -15.14 -6.72 -14.47
C PHE A 144 -14.21 -5.69 -13.82
N ASP A 145 -13.99 -5.84 -12.51
CA ASP A 145 -13.04 -5.02 -11.76
C ASP A 145 -11.73 -5.79 -11.53
N VAL A 146 -10.65 -5.03 -11.47
CA VAL A 146 -9.31 -5.46 -11.06
C VAL A 146 -8.87 -4.59 -9.89
N VAL A 147 -8.22 -5.20 -8.89
CA VAL A 147 -7.53 -4.48 -7.81
C VAL A 147 -6.10 -4.97 -7.77
N ALA A 148 -5.14 -4.05 -7.83
CA ALA A 148 -3.74 -4.42 -7.65
C ALA A 148 -3.42 -4.52 -6.14
N GLN A 149 -2.67 -5.55 -5.76
CA GLN A 149 -2.15 -5.70 -4.39
C GLN A 149 -0.87 -4.89 -4.21
N ARG A 150 -0.13 -4.70 -5.31
CA ARG A 150 1.12 -3.94 -5.41
C ARG A 150 1.07 -2.98 -6.59
N ASN A 151 2.13 -2.25 -6.90
CA ASN A 151 2.16 -1.45 -8.14
C ASN A 151 2.31 -2.34 -9.39
N VAL A 152 1.38 -2.26 -10.33
CA VAL A 152 1.39 -3.07 -11.57
C VAL A 152 1.08 -2.24 -12.82
N THR A 153 1.64 -2.65 -13.96
CA THR A 153 1.26 -2.19 -15.29
C THR A 153 0.43 -3.27 -15.99
N ILE A 154 -0.85 -3.04 -16.26
CA ILE A 154 -1.62 -3.96 -17.12
C ILE A 154 -1.14 -3.78 -18.57
N THR A 155 -0.64 -4.87 -19.16
CA THR A 155 0.03 -4.91 -20.47
C THR A 155 -0.82 -5.52 -21.59
N GLY A 156 -1.84 -6.32 -21.24
CA GLY A 156 -2.70 -6.95 -22.24
C GLY A 156 -3.76 -7.87 -21.64
N PHE A 157 -4.55 -8.49 -22.52
CA PHE A 157 -5.58 -9.47 -22.15
C PHE A 157 -5.66 -10.60 -23.18
N ALA A 158 -5.95 -11.80 -22.70
CA ALA A 158 -6.53 -12.87 -23.50
C ALA A 158 -7.94 -13.19 -23.00
N GLY A 159 -8.86 -13.58 -23.87
CA GLY A 159 -10.25 -13.89 -23.48
C GLY A 159 -10.74 -15.19 -24.10
N SER A 160 -11.72 -15.85 -23.50
CA SER A 160 -12.46 -16.92 -24.17
C SER A 160 -13.49 -16.29 -25.11
N PHE A 161 -13.46 -16.70 -26.38
CA PHE A 161 -14.34 -16.18 -27.42
C PHE A 161 -14.88 -17.33 -28.28
N TYR A 162 -16.07 -17.16 -28.82
CA TYR A 162 -16.64 -18.10 -29.80
C TYR A 162 -15.72 -18.23 -31.02
N ALA A 163 -15.66 -19.44 -31.59
CA ALA A 163 -14.74 -19.76 -32.66
C ALA A 163 -15.01 -18.93 -33.93
N GLY A 164 -13.93 -18.42 -34.55
CA GLY A 164 -14.00 -17.63 -35.78
C GLY A 164 -13.59 -16.16 -35.62
N ALA A 165 -13.64 -15.40 -36.71
CA ALA A 165 -13.19 -14.01 -36.73
C ALA A 165 -14.08 -13.11 -35.86
N GLN A 166 -13.46 -12.32 -34.98
CA GLN A 166 -14.11 -11.31 -34.12
C GLN A 166 -13.32 -10.00 -34.20
N THR A 167 -14.00 -8.87 -34.07
CA THR A 167 -13.36 -7.57 -33.78
C THR A 167 -13.59 -7.25 -32.31
N VAL A 168 -12.52 -7.13 -31.53
CA VAL A 168 -12.54 -6.94 -30.08
C VAL A 168 -12.07 -5.54 -29.73
N GLU A 169 -12.73 -4.94 -28.75
CA GLU A 169 -12.35 -3.69 -28.12
C GLU A 169 -12.01 -3.93 -26.64
N ILE A 170 -11.08 -3.14 -26.12
CA ILE A 170 -10.79 -3.06 -24.69
C ILE A 170 -10.99 -1.61 -24.25
N TRP A 171 -11.82 -1.43 -23.23
CA TRP A 171 -12.06 -0.16 -22.57
C TRP A 171 -11.68 -0.22 -21.10
N TYR A 172 -11.32 0.92 -20.55
CA TYR A 172 -10.81 1.10 -19.19
C TYR A 172 -11.48 2.26 -18.47
N ARG A 173 -11.54 2.15 -17.15
CA ARG A 173 -12.05 3.16 -16.23
C ARG A 173 -11.33 3.08 -14.88
N THR A 174 -11.09 4.23 -14.25
CA THR A 174 -10.70 4.31 -12.83
C THR A 174 -11.89 4.07 -11.91
N GLY A 175 -11.71 3.31 -10.82
CA GLY A 175 -12.80 2.87 -9.96
C GLY A 175 -13.46 1.58 -10.49
N THR A 176 -14.79 1.49 -10.42
CA THR A 176 -15.56 0.25 -10.69
C THR A 176 -16.50 0.36 -11.89
N TYR A 177 -16.81 -0.76 -12.56
CA TYR A 177 -17.87 -0.82 -13.56
C TYR A 177 -19.26 -0.61 -12.93
N VAL A 178 -19.42 -0.81 -11.61
CA VAL A 178 -20.72 -0.69 -10.93
C VAL A 178 -21.27 0.73 -11.08
N GLY A 179 -22.52 0.84 -11.54
CA GLY A 179 -23.17 2.11 -11.89
C GLY A 179 -22.78 2.68 -13.26
N ASN A 180 -21.80 2.09 -13.95
CA ASN A 180 -21.22 2.59 -15.21
C ASN A 180 -21.50 1.66 -16.41
N THR A 181 -22.65 0.97 -16.38
CA THR A 181 -23.00 -0.15 -17.28
C THR A 181 -23.97 0.21 -18.42
N SER A 182 -24.32 1.49 -18.58
CA SER A 182 -25.37 1.94 -19.52
C SER A 182 -24.92 3.01 -20.52
N GLY A 183 -23.65 3.45 -20.47
CA GLY A 183 -23.11 4.48 -21.35
C GLY A 183 -21.60 4.65 -21.22
N MET A 184 -20.99 5.35 -22.19
CA MET A 184 -19.54 5.46 -22.33
C MET A 184 -18.89 6.58 -21.49
N THR A 185 -19.67 7.35 -20.72
CA THR A 185 -19.15 8.45 -19.91
C THR A 185 -18.19 7.94 -18.84
N GLY A 186 -16.91 8.35 -18.92
CA GLY A 186 -15.85 7.90 -18.02
C GLY A 186 -15.21 6.56 -18.39
N TRP A 187 -15.54 6.01 -19.57
CA TRP A 187 -14.82 4.90 -20.19
C TRP A 187 -13.86 5.43 -21.26
N THR A 188 -12.61 4.98 -21.24
CA THR A 188 -11.58 5.30 -22.23
C THR A 188 -11.29 4.07 -23.08
N GLN A 189 -11.32 4.19 -24.41
CA GLN A 189 -10.93 3.08 -25.28
C GLN A 189 -9.41 2.93 -25.26
N LEU A 190 -8.93 1.72 -24.98
CA LEU A 190 -7.50 1.40 -25.04
C LEU A 190 -7.10 0.90 -26.43
N GLY A 191 -8.02 0.25 -27.16
CA GLY A 191 -7.81 -0.12 -28.55
C GLY A 191 -8.91 -1.00 -29.15
N THR A 192 -8.68 -1.39 -30.40
CA THR A 192 -9.50 -2.33 -31.17
C THR A 192 -8.58 -3.25 -31.95
N ALA A 193 -8.89 -4.55 -32.01
CA ALA A 193 -8.12 -5.55 -32.74
C ALA A 193 -9.01 -6.64 -33.35
N SER A 194 -8.56 -7.22 -34.46
CA SER A 194 -9.17 -8.43 -35.03
C SER A 194 -8.49 -9.68 -34.46
N ILE A 195 -9.30 -10.65 -34.03
CA ILE A 195 -8.83 -11.96 -33.55
C ILE A 195 -9.55 -13.10 -34.27
N THR A 196 -9.00 -14.30 -34.17
CA THR A 196 -9.73 -15.55 -34.46
C THR A 196 -9.95 -16.27 -33.13
N GLY A 197 -11.18 -16.20 -32.60
CA GLY A 197 -11.55 -16.87 -31.37
C GLY A 197 -11.34 -18.39 -31.47
N GLN A 198 -10.93 -19.01 -30.35
CA GLN A 198 -10.56 -20.42 -30.28
C GLN A 198 -11.61 -21.32 -29.60
N GLY A 199 -12.70 -20.73 -29.08
CA GLY A 199 -13.81 -21.45 -28.44
C GLY A 199 -13.82 -21.37 -26.91
N THR A 200 -14.81 -22.05 -26.32
CA THR A 200 -15.02 -22.13 -24.87
C THR A 200 -13.81 -22.73 -24.17
N GLY A 201 -13.34 -22.08 -23.10
CA GLY A 201 -12.24 -22.58 -22.27
C GLY A 201 -10.84 -22.36 -22.85
N VAL A 202 -10.72 -21.84 -24.07
CA VAL A 202 -9.43 -21.52 -24.70
C VAL A 202 -9.24 -20.01 -24.76
N ALA A 203 -8.23 -19.50 -24.04
CA ALA A 203 -7.90 -18.09 -24.03
C ALA A 203 -7.25 -17.67 -25.35
N THR A 204 -7.92 -16.80 -26.10
CA THR A 204 -7.42 -16.20 -27.34
C THR A 204 -6.76 -14.86 -27.01
N PRO A 205 -5.47 -14.65 -27.31
CA PRO A 205 -4.79 -13.36 -27.10
C PRO A 205 -5.46 -12.24 -27.90
N ILE A 206 -5.60 -11.06 -27.28
CA ILE A 206 -6.11 -9.85 -27.92
C ILE A 206 -4.89 -8.97 -28.23
N PRO A 207 -4.51 -8.75 -29.51
CA PRO A 207 -3.26 -8.08 -29.86
C PRO A 207 -3.39 -6.55 -29.76
N ILE A 208 -3.64 -6.05 -28.54
CA ILE A 208 -3.67 -4.64 -28.16
C ILE A 208 -2.68 -4.49 -27.01
N ASN A 209 -1.54 -3.84 -27.27
CA ASN A 209 -0.53 -3.58 -26.25
C ASN A 209 -1.02 -2.45 -25.33
N LEU A 210 -1.00 -2.70 -24.02
CA LEU A 210 -1.45 -1.76 -23.01
C LEU A 210 -0.28 -1.26 -22.15
N SER A 211 -0.49 -0.12 -21.48
CA SER A 211 0.39 0.41 -20.44
C SER A 211 -0.46 1.16 -19.43
N VAL A 212 -1.33 0.41 -18.74
CA VAL A 212 -2.26 0.96 -17.74
C VAL A 212 -1.65 0.75 -16.36
N GLN A 213 -1.14 1.82 -15.76
CA GLN A 213 -0.67 1.82 -14.38
C GLN A 213 -1.85 1.63 -13.41
N VAL A 214 -1.70 0.71 -12.46
CA VAL A 214 -2.63 0.46 -11.37
C VAL A 214 -1.79 0.33 -10.09
N ASN A 215 -1.92 1.31 -9.20
CA ASN A 215 -1.13 1.37 -7.98
C ASN A 215 -1.63 0.34 -6.94
N ALA A 216 -0.81 0.04 -5.94
CA ALA A 216 -1.21 -0.78 -4.79
C ALA A 216 -2.56 -0.31 -4.18
N GLY A 217 -3.47 -1.25 -3.93
CA GLY A 217 -4.83 -0.98 -3.44
C GLY A 217 -5.80 -0.32 -4.43
N GLN A 218 -5.34 0.13 -5.61
CA GLN A 218 -6.19 0.82 -6.58
C GLN A 218 -7.14 -0.16 -7.27
N ARG A 219 -8.43 0.22 -7.31
CA ARG A 219 -9.46 -0.45 -8.12
C ARG A 219 -9.62 0.22 -9.48
N VAL A 220 -9.64 -0.60 -10.53
CA VAL A 220 -9.93 -0.20 -11.90
C VAL A 220 -10.91 -1.17 -12.55
N ALA A 221 -11.61 -0.71 -13.59
CA ALA A 221 -12.59 -1.50 -14.31
C ALA A 221 -12.20 -1.65 -15.79
N PHE A 222 -12.42 -2.84 -16.33
CA PHE A 222 -12.22 -3.15 -17.73
C PHE A 222 -13.52 -3.63 -18.38
N TRP A 223 -13.69 -3.29 -19.65
CA TRP A 223 -14.74 -3.81 -20.51
C TRP A 223 -14.11 -4.40 -21.76
N VAL A 224 -14.17 -5.72 -21.88
CA VAL A 224 -13.68 -6.48 -23.05
C VAL A 224 -14.91 -6.91 -23.85
N THR A 225 -15.04 -6.42 -25.09
CA THR A 225 -16.25 -6.61 -25.91
C THR A 225 -15.94 -6.87 -27.37
N CYS A 226 -16.84 -7.57 -28.05
CA CYS A 226 -16.82 -7.78 -29.49
C CYS A 226 -17.79 -6.83 -30.20
N GLN A 227 -17.41 -6.36 -31.39
CA GLN A 227 -18.29 -5.62 -32.29
C GLN A 227 -19.20 -6.59 -33.07
N GLY A 228 -20.50 -6.31 -33.13
CA GLY A 228 -21.50 -7.11 -33.87
C GLY A 228 -22.11 -8.27 -33.07
N THR A 229 -23.36 -8.64 -33.37
CA THR A 229 -24.17 -9.68 -32.69
C THR A 229 -25.05 -10.41 -33.72
N TYR A 230 -25.67 -11.56 -33.46
CA TYR A 230 -25.95 -12.28 -32.21
C TYR A 230 -25.16 -13.61 -32.12
N GLY A 231 -24.76 -14.05 -30.92
CA GLY A 231 -24.25 -15.42 -30.69
C GLY A 231 -22.78 -15.69 -31.04
N SER A 232 -21.99 -14.63 -31.28
CA SER A 232 -20.57 -14.69 -31.61
C SER A 232 -19.87 -13.53 -30.89
N GLY A 233 -18.80 -13.81 -30.14
CA GLY A 233 -18.16 -12.83 -29.27
C GLY A 233 -17.55 -13.44 -28.02
N ASN A 234 -17.67 -12.75 -26.89
CA ASN A 234 -17.08 -13.11 -25.60
C ASN A 234 -17.85 -14.23 -24.88
N ILE A 235 -17.11 -15.17 -24.28
CA ILE A 235 -17.64 -16.29 -23.50
C ILE A 235 -17.37 -16.02 -22.02
N TYR A 236 -18.42 -15.96 -21.21
CA TYR A 236 -18.36 -15.69 -19.77
C TYR A 236 -18.97 -16.83 -18.96
N THR A 237 -18.63 -16.92 -17.68
CA THR A 237 -19.25 -17.88 -16.75
C THR A 237 -20.46 -17.23 -16.10
N SER A 238 -21.54 -17.99 -15.87
CA SER A 238 -22.73 -17.49 -15.16
C SER A 238 -22.56 -17.69 -13.65
N GLY A 239 -22.76 -16.62 -12.88
CA GLY A 239 -22.31 -16.56 -11.49
C GLY A 239 -20.78 -16.41 -11.37
N PRO A 240 -20.25 -16.27 -10.13
CA PRO A 240 -20.96 -15.88 -8.90
C PRO A 240 -21.61 -14.49 -8.99
N THR A 241 -22.24 -14.05 -7.90
CA THR A 241 -22.78 -12.68 -7.76
C THR A 241 -21.72 -11.64 -8.14
N ALA A 242 -22.11 -10.65 -8.94
CA ALA A 242 -21.24 -9.58 -9.38
C ALA A 242 -20.49 -8.92 -8.20
N GLY A 243 -19.18 -8.69 -8.34
CA GLY A 243 -18.31 -8.20 -7.26
C GLY A 243 -17.69 -9.28 -6.36
N THR A 244 -17.95 -10.57 -6.61
CA THR A 244 -17.25 -11.69 -5.93
C THR A 244 -15.86 -11.90 -6.52
N LEU A 245 -14.85 -12.19 -5.69
CA LEU A 245 -13.48 -12.51 -6.12
C LEU A 245 -13.46 -13.79 -7.00
N LEU A 246 -12.79 -13.73 -8.16
CA LEU A 246 -12.69 -14.82 -9.14
C LEU A 246 -11.32 -15.48 -9.19
N ALA A 247 -10.28 -14.68 -9.08
CA ALA A 247 -8.89 -15.11 -9.11
C ALA A 247 -8.04 -14.08 -8.37
N SER A 248 -6.98 -14.54 -7.72
CA SER A 248 -6.05 -13.71 -6.96
C SER A 248 -4.68 -14.36 -6.88
N ASN A 249 -3.64 -13.53 -6.86
CA ASN A 249 -2.29 -13.87 -6.43
C ASN A 249 -1.73 -12.68 -5.59
N ALA A 250 -0.43 -12.66 -5.31
CA ALA A 250 0.21 -11.59 -4.53
C ALA A 250 0.37 -10.26 -5.29
N ASP A 251 -0.07 -10.17 -6.55
CA ASP A 251 0.08 -8.97 -7.38
C ASP A 251 -1.28 -8.36 -7.70
N LEU A 252 -2.29 -9.20 -7.94
CA LEU A 252 -3.53 -8.82 -8.58
C LEU A 252 -4.73 -9.63 -8.06
N GLN A 253 -5.89 -8.97 -7.99
CA GLN A 253 -7.19 -9.58 -7.74
C GLN A 253 -8.16 -9.23 -8.87
N ILE A 254 -8.90 -10.24 -9.36
CA ILE A 254 -9.93 -10.08 -10.39
C ILE A 254 -11.29 -10.40 -9.78
N TYR A 255 -12.26 -9.50 -9.95
CA TYR A 255 -13.62 -9.64 -9.44
C TYR A 255 -14.62 -9.87 -10.57
N SER A 256 -15.67 -10.64 -10.28
CA SER A 256 -16.81 -10.85 -11.19
C SER A 256 -17.58 -9.56 -11.46
N GLY A 257 -18.34 -9.56 -12.55
CA GLY A 257 -19.16 -8.43 -12.91
C GLY A 257 -20.36 -8.81 -13.76
N VAL A 258 -20.43 -8.26 -14.97
CA VAL A 258 -21.64 -8.32 -15.79
C VAL A 258 -21.32 -8.60 -17.26
N GLY A 259 -22.20 -9.37 -17.90
CA GLY A 259 -22.20 -9.53 -19.35
C GLY A 259 -22.84 -8.31 -19.98
N THR A 260 -22.43 -7.96 -21.19
CA THR A 260 -22.84 -6.73 -21.86
C THR A 260 -23.27 -6.98 -23.29
N TYR A 261 -24.23 -6.18 -23.74
CA TYR A 261 -24.53 -6.02 -25.17
C TYR A 261 -23.54 -5.07 -25.83
N TYR A 262 -23.46 -5.15 -27.16
CA TYR A 262 -22.80 -4.14 -27.99
C TYR A 262 -23.81 -3.59 -29.00
N PRO A 263 -24.07 -2.28 -29.04
CA PRO A 263 -23.54 -1.25 -28.13
C PRO A 263 -24.08 -1.40 -26.70
N LEU A 264 -23.32 -0.86 -25.73
CA LEU A 264 -23.58 -0.94 -24.29
C LEU A 264 -24.99 -0.45 -23.87
N SER A 265 -25.55 0.50 -24.64
CA SER A 265 -26.89 1.05 -24.42
C SER A 265 -28.03 0.02 -24.49
N SER A 266 -27.76 -1.20 -24.97
CA SER A 266 -28.77 -2.27 -25.08
C SER A 266 -28.92 -3.11 -23.79
N GLY A 267 -28.15 -2.79 -22.74
CA GLY A 267 -28.31 -3.38 -21.40
C GLY A 267 -27.19 -4.33 -20.99
N ILE A 268 -27.44 -5.07 -19.89
CA ILE A 268 -26.49 -6.00 -19.27
C ILE A 268 -27.15 -7.30 -18.81
N PHE A 269 -26.32 -8.31 -18.58
CA PHE A 269 -26.63 -9.53 -17.85
C PHE A 269 -25.91 -9.49 -16.50
N ALA A 270 -26.67 -9.47 -15.40
CA ALA A 270 -26.11 -9.56 -14.05
C ALA A 270 -25.33 -10.87 -13.83
N ASP A 271 -24.43 -10.86 -12.86
CA ASP A 271 -23.72 -12.04 -12.33
C ASP A 271 -23.01 -12.85 -13.44
N ARG A 272 -22.04 -12.21 -14.10
CA ARG A 272 -21.20 -12.84 -15.12
C ARG A 272 -19.73 -12.63 -14.82
N SER A 273 -18.95 -13.64 -15.14
CA SER A 273 -17.53 -13.68 -14.86
C SER A 273 -16.75 -13.69 -16.16
N PHE A 274 -15.89 -12.70 -16.35
CA PHE A 274 -14.93 -12.68 -17.44
C PHE A 274 -14.11 -13.96 -17.42
N ASN A 275 -14.07 -14.67 -18.55
CA ASN A 275 -13.16 -15.78 -18.76
C ASN A 275 -12.01 -15.28 -19.65
N GLY A 276 -10.85 -15.17 -19.06
CA GLY A 276 -9.63 -14.78 -19.73
C GLY A 276 -8.42 -14.74 -18.80
N ILE A 277 -7.38 -14.11 -19.30
CA ILE A 277 -6.08 -13.90 -18.68
C ILE A 277 -5.82 -12.40 -18.67
N VAL A 278 -5.46 -11.86 -17.52
CA VAL A 278 -4.98 -10.48 -17.37
C VAL A 278 -3.46 -10.52 -17.42
N GLN A 279 -2.87 -9.88 -18.42
CA GLN A 279 -1.43 -9.78 -18.58
C GLN A 279 -0.98 -8.45 -17.98
N TYR A 280 0.05 -8.51 -17.15
CA TYR A 280 0.59 -7.34 -16.46
C TYR A 280 2.09 -7.55 -16.20
N ASP A 281 2.75 -6.48 -15.79
CA ASP A 281 4.13 -6.51 -15.28
C ASP A 281 4.19 -5.76 -13.94
N CYS A 282 5.13 -6.15 -13.09
CA CYS A 282 5.38 -5.58 -11.77
C CYS A 282 6.88 -5.57 -11.43
N ARG A 283 7.69 -5.38 -12.48
CA ARG A 283 9.15 -5.30 -12.49
C ARG A 283 9.59 -3.91 -12.99
#